data_AF-A0A926V469-F1
#
_entry.id   AF-A0A926V469-F1
#
_cell.length_a   1.000
_cell.length_b   1.000
_cell.length_c   1.000
_cell.angle_alpha   90.00
_cell.angle_beta   90.00
_cell.angle_gamma   90.00
#
_symmetry.space_group_name_H-M   'P 1'
#
loop_
_entity.id
_entity.type
_entity.pdbx_description
1 polymer ?
#
loop_
_entity_poly.entity_id
_entity_poly.type
_entity_poly.pdbx_seq_one_letter_code
_entity_poly.pdbx_strand_id
1 'polypeptide(L)'
;MRLNASIWAALNDPRPTGYIDLVQLEECLYQFWAGTLDEVPDISRIYLPVDQLIEEQPLLSQIDSDLMRSCLAWLSLAHWNAIAFQYRPEEAQHRRAIARDFVNSDAANFELYCRETYFQALVSLGELVHKKL
;
A
#
# COMPACT_ATOMS: atom_id res chain seq x y z
N MET A 1 23.12 13.80 -3.05
CA MET A 1 22.30 13.49 -4.24
C MET A 1 21.15 14.50 -4.26
N ARG A 2 21.15 15.47 -5.18
CA ARG A 2 20.09 16.49 -5.25
C ARG A 2 18.95 15.94 -6.12
N LEU A 3 17.78 15.71 -5.52
CA LEU A 3 16.58 15.33 -6.27
C LEU A 3 16.24 16.43 -7.29
N ASN A 4 15.85 15.99 -8.49
CA ASN A 4 15.63 16.84 -9.65
C ASN A 4 14.40 17.75 -9.43
N ALA A 5 14.44 19.00 -9.93
CA ALA A 5 13.40 19.99 -9.69
C ALA A 5 12.01 19.58 -10.21
N SER A 6 11.96 18.64 -11.16
CA SER A 6 10.72 18.02 -11.66
C SER A 6 10.01 17.14 -10.62
N ILE A 7 10.74 16.55 -9.68
CA ILE A 7 10.17 15.73 -8.59
C ILE A 7 9.49 16.65 -7.57
N TRP A 8 10.12 17.79 -7.25
CA TRP A 8 9.53 18.80 -6.36
C TRP A 8 8.31 19.49 -6.99
N ALA A 9 8.27 19.64 -8.31
CA ALA A 9 7.13 20.19 -9.02
C ALA A 9 5.95 19.20 -9.07
N ALA A 10 6.22 17.89 -9.18
CA ALA A 10 5.18 16.86 -9.11
C ALA A 10 4.55 16.75 -7.71
N LEU A 11 5.29 17.08 -6.66
CA LEU A 11 4.81 17.10 -5.28
C LEU A 11 3.99 18.36 -4.91
N ASN A 12 4.05 19.43 -5.72
CA ASN A 12 3.48 20.74 -5.38
C ASN A 12 2.43 21.26 -6.41
N ASP A 13 1.93 20.44 -7.33
CA ASP A 13 0.91 20.86 -8.32
C ASP A 13 -0.51 20.61 -7.75
N PRO A 14 -1.33 21.65 -7.47
CA PRO A 14 -2.68 21.49 -6.95
C PRO A 14 -3.65 21.19 -8.11
N ARG A 15 -3.61 19.94 -8.60
CA ARG A 15 -4.59 19.38 -9.52
C ARG A 15 -5.58 18.47 -8.77
N PRO A 16 -6.78 18.19 -9.30
CA PRO A 16 -7.92 17.78 -8.48
C PRO A 16 -7.61 16.50 -7.68
N THR A 17 -8.03 16.54 -6.42
CA THR A 17 -7.92 15.58 -5.32
C THR A 17 -8.30 14.14 -5.72
N GLY A 18 -7.35 13.42 -6.32
CA GLY A 18 -7.50 12.00 -6.68
C GLY A 18 -6.22 11.17 -6.55
N TYR A 19 -5.17 11.72 -5.95
CA TYR A 19 -3.95 10.96 -5.67
C TYR A 19 -4.03 10.35 -4.29
N ILE A 20 -3.85 9.04 -4.20
CA ILE A 20 -3.65 8.35 -2.92
C ILE A 20 -2.20 8.57 -2.50
N ASP A 21 -2.02 9.07 -1.29
CA ASP A 21 -0.72 9.14 -0.64
C ASP A 21 -0.20 7.72 -0.37
N LEU A 22 0.87 7.34 -1.08
CA LEU A 22 1.48 6.02 -0.96
C LEU A 22 2.04 5.76 0.44
N VAL A 23 2.45 6.79 1.17
CA VAL A 23 2.94 6.65 2.55
C VAL A 23 1.79 6.23 3.47
N GLN A 24 0.62 6.85 3.31
CA GLN A 24 -0.58 6.46 4.06
C GLN A 24 -1.08 5.07 3.63
N LEU A 25 -0.93 4.70 2.36
CA LEU A 25 -1.26 3.37 1.88
C LEU A 25 -0.35 2.28 2.48
N GLU A 26 0.94 2.56 2.63
CA GLU A 26 1.87 1.67 3.33
C GLU A 26 1.50 1.48 4.80
N GLU A 27 1.06 2.55 5.47
CA GLU A 27 0.54 2.45 6.85
C GLU A 27 -0.74 1.61 6.89
N CYS A 28 -1.68 1.80 5.95
CA CYS A 28 -2.88 0.96 5.86
C CYS A 28 -2.52 -0.53 5.65
N LEU A 29 -1.53 -0.83 4.81
CA LEU A 29 -1.04 -2.19 4.60
C LEU A 29 -0.36 -2.78 5.84
N TYR A 30 0.39 -1.96 6.58
CA TYR A 30 0.99 -2.35 7.85
C TYR A 30 -0.08 -2.76 8.86
N GLN A 31 -1.09 -1.91 9.05
CA GLN A 31 -2.21 -2.17 9.97
C GLN A 31 -3.07 -3.36 9.50
N PHE A 32 -3.27 -3.52 8.18
CA PHE A 32 -4.00 -4.66 7.61
C PHE A 32 -3.34 -5.98 7.96
N TRP A 33 -2.01 -6.07 7.82
CA TRP A 33 -1.28 -7.29 8.16
C TRP A 33 -1.06 -7.52 9.65
N ALA A 34 -1.05 -6.46 10.44
CA ALA A 34 -1.11 -6.51 11.90
C ALA A 34 -2.50 -6.95 12.42
N GLY A 35 -3.54 -6.89 11.59
CA GLY A 35 -4.92 -7.19 11.96
C GLY A 35 -5.64 -6.04 12.68
N THR A 36 -5.07 -4.84 12.62
CA THR A 36 -5.48 -3.65 13.38
C THR A 36 -6.05 -2.54 12.49
N LEU A 37 -6.19 -2.77 11.18
CA LEU A 37 -6.71 -1.76 10.23
C LEU A 37 -8.11 -1.28 10.62
N ASP A 38 -9.00 -2.21 11.00
CA ASP A 38 -10.35 -1.88 11.46
C ASP A 38 -10.39 -1.52 12.96
N GLU A 39 -9.29 -1.74 13.68
CA GLU A 39 -9.18 -1.43 15.11
C GLU A 39 -8.91 0.06 15.35
N VAL A 40 -8.67 0.86 14.30
CA VAL A 40 -8.63 2.32 14.40
C VAL A 40 -10.00 2.75 14.96
N PRO A 41 -10.06 3.22 16.22
CA PRO A 41 -11.31 3.68 16.77
C PRO A 41 -11.65 4.92 15.96
N ASP A 42 -12.76 4.86 15.22
CA ASP A 42 -13.51 5.96 14.63
C ASP A 42 -13.13 7.32 15.27
N ILE A 43 -12.05 7.93 14.76
CA ILE A 43 -11.48 9.16 15.35
C ILE A 43 -12.46 10.30 15.11
N SER A 44 -13.43 10.12 14.20
CA SER A 44 -14.55 11.04 14.02
C SER A 44 -15.48 11.14 15.25
N ARG A 45 -15.39 10.21 16.21
CA ARG A 45 -16.07 10.30 17.53
C ARG A 45 -15.24 10.95 18.62
N ILE A 46 -13.94 11.14 18.42
CA ILE A 46 -13.13 11.97 19.31
C ILE A 46 -13.38 13.40 18.85
N TYR A 47 -14.21 14.14 19.61
CA TYR A 47 -14.51 15.55 19.38
C TYR A 47 -13.21 16.36 19.22
N LEU A 48 -12.73 16.49 17.98
CA LEU A 48 -11.70 17.46 17.62
C LEU A 48 -12.41 18.80 17.39
N PRO A 49 -11.86 19.91 17.90
CA PRO A 49 -12.30 21.25 17.54
C PRO A 49 -12.35 21.41 16.01
N VAL A 50 -13.31 22.18 15.48
CA VAL A 50 -13.58 22.32 14.03
C VAL A 50 -12.33 22.80 13.27
N ASP A 51 -11.45 23.54 13.92
CA ASP A 51 -10.15 24.03 13.46
C ASP A 51 -9.04 22.96 13.40
N GLN A 52 -9.29 21.78 13.96
CA GLN A 52 -8.37 20.61 13.97
C GLN A 52 -8.90 19.42 13.17
N LEU A 53 -10.09 19.55 12.57
CA LEU A 53 -10.51 18.67 11.49
C LEU A 53 -9.58 18.95 10.31
N ILE A 54 -8.55 18.11 10.14
CA ILE A 54 -7.71 18.14 8.95
C ILE A 54 -8.67 17.99 7.76
N GLU A 55 -8.68 18.97 6.84
CA GLU A 55 -9.60 19.06 5.69
C GLU A 55 -9.43 17.89 4.70
N GLU A 56 -8.44 17.02 4.91
CA GLU A 56 -8.23 15.76 4.21
C GLU A 56 -8.44 14.61 5.19
N GLN A 57 -9.51 13.84 5.02
CA GLN A 57 -9.69 12.62 5.81
C GLN A 57 -8.50 11.68 5.53
N PRO A 58 -7.71 11.29 6.55
CA PRO A 58 -6.57 10.42 6.35
C PRO A 58 -7.02 9.10 5.70
N LEU A 59 -6.23 8.55 4.80
CA LEU A 59 -6.57 7.34 4.03
C LEU A 59 -6.97 6.16 4.93
N LEU A 60 -6.38 6.06 6.13
CA LEU A 60 -6.75 5.10 7.18
C LEU A 60 -8.23 5.14 7.56
N SER A 61 -8.86 6.32 7.52
CA SER A 61 -10.28 6.47 7.84
C SER A 61 -11.21 6.11 6.68
N GLN A 62 -10.65 5.90 5.48
CA GLN A 62 -11.41 5.61 4.26
C GLN A 62 -11.26 4.16 3.80
N ILE A 63 -10.26 3.42 4.31
CA ILE A 63 -10.00 2.03 3.95
C ILE A 63 -10.27 1.12 5.13
N ASP A 64 -11.17 0.15 4.92
CA ASP A 64 -11.36 -0.99 5.81
C ASP A 64 -10.64 -2.25 5.28
N SER A 65 -10.57 -3.30 6.12
CA SER A 65 -9.95 -4.57 5.75
C SER A 65 -10.61 -5.25 4.56
N ASP A 66 -11.92 -5.06 4.35
CA ASP A 66 -12.65 -5.70 3.25
C ASP A 66 -12.30 -5.03 1.90
N LEU A 67 -12.24 -3.71 1.87
CA LEU A 67 -11.76 -2.92 0.74
C LEU A 67 -10.31 -3.29 0.43
N MET A 68 -9.44 -3.29 1.44
CA MET A 68 -8.02 -3.65 1.26
C MET A 68 -7.88 -5.07 0.69
N ARG A 69 -8.60 -6.05 1.26
CA ARG A 69 -8.60 -7.44 0.77
C ARG A 69 -9.10 -7.53 -0.67
N SER A 70 -10.15 -6.79 -1.01
CA SER A 70 -10.67 -6.71 -2.37
C SER A 70 -9.62 -6.17 -3.33
N CYS A 71 -8.99 -5.04 -3.02
CA CYS A 71 -7.95 -4.43 -3.84
C CYS A 71 -6.74 -5.34 -4.03
N LEU A 72 -6.25 -5.98 -2.97
CA LEU A 72 -5.16 -6.95 -3.04
C LEU A 72 -5.50 -8.14 -3.95
N ALA A 73 -6.75 -8.62 -3.94
CA ALA A 73 -7.18 -9.73 -4.79
C ALA A 73 -7.21 -9.38 -6.29
N TRP A 74 -7.26 -8.09 -6.64
CA TRP A 74 -7.22 -7.60 -8.03
C TRP A 74 -5.80 -7.33 -8.54
N LEU A 75 -4.79 -7.37 -7.68
CA LEU A 75 -3.41 -7.24 -8.10
C LEU A 75 -2.95 -8.43 -8.95
N SER A 76 -1.99 -8.18 -9.84
CA SER A 76 -1.26 -9.26 -10.49
C SER A 76 -0.55 -10.10 -9.42
N LEU A 77 -0.33 -11.38 -9.71
CA LEU A 77 0.36 -12.28 -8.78
C LEU A 77 1.77 -11.74 -8.41
N ALA A 78 2.45 -11.12 -9.39
CA ALA A 78 3.71 -10.42 -9.21
C ALA A 78 3.63 -9.32 -8.13
N HIS A 79 2.69 -8.39 -8.28
CA HIS A 79 2.51 -7.27 -7.36
C HIS A 79 2.05 -7.74 -5.97
N TRP A 80 1.15 -8.71 -5.95
CA TRP A 80 0.68 -9.31 -4.71
C TRP A 80 1.83 -9.97 -3.94
N ASN A 81 2.68 -10.74 -4.62
CA ASN A 81 3.86 -11.37 -4.01
C ASN A 81 4.88 -10.33 -3.49
N ALA A 82 5.12 -9.25 -4.24
CA ALA A 82 6.03 -8.18 -3.80
C ALA A 82 5.53 -7.48 -2.53
N ILE A 83 4.24 -7.18 -2.44
CA ILE A 83 3.62 -6.60 -1.24
C ILE A 83 3.65 -7.61 -0.09
N ALA A 84 3.20 -8.85 -0.32
CA ALA A 84 3.18 -9.87 0.73
C ALA A 84 4.58 -10.15 1.31
N PHE A 85 5.61 -10.17 0.47
CA PHE A 85 7.00 -10.35 0.91
C PHE A 85 7.47 -9.26 1.87
N GLN A 86 7.07 -8.00 1.64
CA GLN A 86 7.47 -6.87 2.50
C GLN A 86 6.96 -7.00 3.94
N TYR A 87 5.76 -7.58 4.14
CA TYR A 87 5.11 -7.63 5.45
C TYR A 87 5.10 -9.02 6.10
N ARG A 88 5.15 -10.10 5.31
CA ARG A 88 5.20 -11.49 5.80
C ARG A 88 6.21 -12.35 5.01
N PRO A 89 7.52 -12.04 5.08
CA PRO A 89 8.54 -12.77 4.32
C PRO A 89 8.67 -14.25 4.72
N GLU A 90 8.26 -14.63 5.94
CA GLU A 90 8.45 -15.98 6.49
C GLU A 90 7.31 -16.98 6.14
N GLU A 91 6.18 -16.49 5.61
CA GLU A 91 5.00 -17.32 5.40
C GLU A 91 5.12 -18.31 4.23
N ALA A 92 4.37 -19.41 4.31
CA ALA A 92 4.35 -20.47 3.30
C ALA A 92 3.96 -19.97 1.89
N GLN A 93 3.33 -18.80 1.76
CA GLN A 93 3.05 -18.16 0.47
C GLN A 93 4.31 -17.71 -0.26
N HIS A 94 5.34 -17.22 0.45
CA HIS A 94 6.66 -16.94 -0.12
C HIS A 94 7.29 -18.20 -0.72
N ARG A 95 7.26 -19.31 0.04
CA ARG A 95 7.77 -20.62 -0.43
C ARG A 95 6.96 -21.19 -1.60
N ARG A 96 5.64 -20.94 -1.65
CA ARG A 96 4.76 -21.36 -2.75
C ARG A 96 4.95 -20.51 -4.02
N ALA A 97 5.20 -19.21 -3.88
CA ALA A 97 5.49 -18.30 -5.00
C ALA A 97 6.82 -18.66 -5.67
N ILE A 98 7.87 -18.88 -4.87
CA ILE A 98 9.17 -19.39 -5.34
C ILE A 98 8.97 -20.73 -6.08
N ALA A 99 8.25 -21.67 -5.47
CA ALA A 99 8.04 -23.00 -6.05
C ALA A 99 7.17 -23.02 -7.32
N ARG A 100 6.35 -21.99 -7.58
CA ARG A 100 5.40 -21.98 -8.71
C ARG A 100 5.92 -21.20 -9.91
N ASP A 101 6.43 -19.99 -9.70
CA ASP A 101 6.78 -19.08 -10.79
C ASP A 101 8.30 -18.97 -11.00
N PHE A 102 9.09 -19.47 -10.02
CA PHE A 102 10.54 -19.34 -9.97
C PHE A 102 11.22 -20.69 -9.70
N VAL A 103 10.71 -21.77 -10.27
CA VAL A 103 11.15 -23.18 -10.07
C VAL A 103 12.69 -23.36 -10.15
N ASN A 104 13.41 -22.46 -10.83
CA ASN A 104 14.86 -22.48 -10.98
C ASN A 104 15.61 -21.25 -10.39
N SER A 105 14.93 -20.32 -9.71
CA SER A 105 15.59 -19.16 -9.08
C SER A 105 15.82 -19.41 -7.60
N ASP A 106 16.98 -19.00 -7.11
CA ASP A 106 17.28 -19.01 -5.68
C ASP A 106 16.49 -17.93 -4.92
N ALA A 107 16.44 -18.04 -3.59
CA ALA A 107 15.74 -17.11 -2.73
C ALA A 107 16.25 -15.66 -2.86
N ALA A 108 17.54 -15.47 -3.15
CA ALA A 108 18.15 -14.16 -3.29
C ALA A 108 17.65 -13.41 -4.53
N ASN A 109 17.51 -14.10 -5.67
CA ASN A 109 16.95 -13.54 -6.89
C ASN A 109 15.47 -13.17 -6.73
N PHE A 110 14.71 -13.99 -6.00
CA PHE A 110 13.32 -13.67 -5.70
C PHE A 110 13.18 -12.45 -4.77
N GLU A 111 14.01 -12.37 -3.72
CA GLU A 111 14.04 -11.20 -2.84
C GLU A 111 14.37 -9.91 -3.61
N LEU A 112 15.38 -9.96 -4.49
CA LEU A 112 15.73 -8.83 -5.35
C LEU A 112 14.55 -8.42 -6.23
N TYR A 113 13.91 -9.39 -6.88
CA TYR A 113 12.71 -9.17 -7.69
C TYR A 113 11.57 -8.49 -6.91
N CYS A 114 11.28 -8.96 -5.69
CA CYS A 114 10.24 -8.37 -4.85
C CYS A 114 10.57 -6.91 -4.50
N ARG A 115 11.83 -6.63 -4.12
CA ARG A 115 12.28 -5.26 -3.80
C ARG A 115 12.16 -4.30 -4.99
N GLU A 116 12.54 -4.75 -6.19
CA GLU A 116 12.44 -3.94 -7.42
C GLU A 116 10.98 -3.72 -7.86
N THR A 117 10.11 -4.70 -7.61
CA THR A 117 8.70 -4.67 -8.02
C THR A 117 7.80 -3.90 -7.03
N TYR A 118 8.22 -3.79 -5.77
CA TYR A 118 7.38 -3.28 -4.67
C TYR A 118 6.77 -1.90 -4.93
N PHE A 119 7.56 -0.93 -5.41
CA PHE A 119 7.05 0.41 -5.69
C PHE A 119 5.94 0.42 -6.76
N GLN A 120 6.11 -0.36 -7.83
CA GLN A 120 5.09 -0.48 -8.88
C GLN A 120 3.83 -1.20 -8.37
N ALA A 121 4.02 -2.16 -7.45
CA ALA A 121 2.92 -2.84 -6.77
C ALA A 121 2.10 -1.87 -5.91
N LEU A 122 2.77 -0.98 -5.15
CA LEU A 122 2.11 0.07 -4.36
C LEU A 122 1.34 1.06 -5.24
N VAL A 123 1.92 1.51 -6.36
CA VAL A 123 1.22 2.39 -7.31
C VAL A 123 -0.03 1.70 -7.86
N SER A 124 0.08 0.43 -8.27
CA SER A 124 -1.06 -0.34 -8.77
C SER A 124 -2.15 -0.52 -7.71
N LEU A 125 -1.77 -0.73 -6.45
CA LEU A 125 -2.71 -0.83 -5.34
C LEU A 125 -3.39 0.52 -5.09
N GLY A 126 -2.65 1.62 -5.10
CA GLY A 126 -3.19 2.97 -4.98
C GLY A 126 -4.23 3.28 -6.06
N GLU A 127 -3.96 2.91 -7.31
CA GLU A 127 -4.95 3.07 -8.39
C GLU A 127 -6.23 2.24 -8.16
N LEU A 128 -6.11 1.03 -7.62
CA LEU A 128 -7.26 0.17 -7.31
C LEU A 128 -8.09 0.73 -6.17
N VAL A 129 -7.44 1.20 -5.10
CA VAL A 129 -8.11 1.83 -3.96
C VAL A 129 -8.80 3.11 -4.41
N HIS A 130 -8.13 3.97 -5.19
CA HIS A 130 -8.73 5.21 -5.66
C HIS A 130 -9.98 4.99 -6.52
N LYS A 131 -10.03 3.89 -7.29
CA LYS A 131 -11.22 3.52 -8.08
C LYS A 131 -12.39 2.99 -7.26
N LYS A 132 -12.15 2.59 -6.01
CA LYS A 132 -13.13 1.91 -5.15
C LYS A 132 -13.60 2.77 -3.96
N LEU A 133 -12.88 3.85 -3.66
CA LEU A 133 -13.34 4.97 -2.83
C LEU A 133 -14.36 5.81 -3.62
#